data_AF-A0A9E3XIY9-F1
#
_entry.id   AF-A0A9E3XIY9-F1
#
_cell.length_a   1.000
_cell.length_b   1.000
_cell.length_c   1.000
_cell.angle_alpha   90.00
_cell.angle_beta   90.00
_cell.angle_gamma   90.00
#
_symmetry.space_group_name_H-M   'P 1'
#
loop_
_entity.id
_entity.type
_entity.pdbx_description
1 polymer ?
#
loop_
_entity_poly.entity_id
_entity_poly.type
_entity_poly.pdbx_seq_one_letter_code
_entity_poly.pdbx_strand_id
1 'polypeptide(L)'
;ESLLDDEDDAIEDEVLRDNNLVAIKHSAEFASNKSPHTPTNRICSSLFSRERLAFLLQYALVYVNEADGKQKHVMRYPQLFATKAIERKLNEGTRQGIIWHTQGSGKTALAYYNTRFLTDYFQARGTVPKFYFIVDRLDLLTQAKGEFTARGLKVHTIDSREAFARDIKTTKAVHNDTGRPEITVVNIQKFKDDPDVVRTEDYDV
;
A
#
# COMPACT_ATOMS: atom_id res chain seq x y z
N GLU A 1 18.24 1.06 16.32
CA GLU A 1 19.69 1.29 16.30
C GLU A 1 20.49 -0.01 16.14
N SER A 2 20.00 -1.19 16.54
CA SER A 2 20.75 -2.45 16.47
C SER A 2 21.03 -3.07 15.09
N LEU A 3 20.67 -2.41 13.97
CA LEU A 3 20.81 -3.00 12.63
C LEU A 3 22.19 -2.72 12.01
N LEU A 4 22.95 -1.79 12.59
CA LEU A 4 24.27 -1.38 12.10
C LEU A 4 25.37 -1.70 13.12
N ASP A 5 25.03 -2.48 14.14
CA ASP A 5 26.00 -2.95 15.13
C ASP A 5 26.99 -3.90 14.46
N ASP A 6 28.19 -4.03 15.05
CA ASP A 6 29.19 -4.96 14.55
C ASP A 6 28.65 -6.40 14.61
N GLU A 7 28.76 -7.11 13.49
CA GLU A 7 28.32 -8.50 13.36
C GLU A 7 29.24 -9.44 14.15
N ASP A 8 28.65 -10.49 14.74
CA ASP A 8 29.40 -11.55 15.42
C ASP A 8 30.25 -12.34 14.40
N ASP A 9 31.56 -12.43 14.66
CA ASP A 9 32.51 -13.14 13.80
C ASP A 9 32.13 -14.62 13.61
N ALA A 10 31.48 -15.24 14.59
CA ALA A 10 31.00 -16.62 14.49
C ALA A 10 29.82 -16.74 13.50
N ILE A 11 28.91 -15.76 13.49
CA ILE A 11 27.80 -15.70 12.53
C ILE A 11 28.34 -15.46 11.13
N GLU A 12 29.31 -14.55 10.98
CA GLU A 12 29.97 -14.32 9.69
C GLU A 12 30.62 -15.59 9.15
N ASP A 13 31.34 -16.34 9.99
CA ASP A 13 31.96 -17.61 9.61
C ASP A 13 30.93 -18.67 9.20
N GLU A 14 29.80 -18.73 9.89
CA GLU A 14 28.69 -19.62 9.54
C GLU A 14 28.11 -19.28 8.17
N VAL A 15 27.77 -18.01 7.93
CA VAL A 15 27.19 -17.53 6.66
C VAL A 15 28.16 -17.76 5.49
N LEU A 16 29.44 -17.43 5.67
CA LEU A 16 30.46 -17.64 4.64
C LEU A 16 30.67 -19.13 4.34
N ARG A 17 30.58 -20.01 5.34
CA ARG A 17 30.69 -21.46 5.15
C ARG A 17 29.49 -22.02 4.38
N ASP A 18 28.27 -21.62 4.76
CA ASP A 18 27.04 -22.05 4.10
C ASP A 18 27.02 -21.66 2.61
N ASN A 19 27.57 -20.50 2.27
CA ASN A 19 27.64 -20.00 0.90
C ASN A 19 28.91 -20.45 0.14
N ASN A 20 29.80 -21.23 0.74
CA ASN A 20 31.10 -21.64 0.17
C ASN A 20 31.99 -20.43 -0.22
N LEU A 21 32.02 -19.40 0.62
CA LEU A 21 32.73 -18.13 0.39
C LEU A 21 33.80 -17.80 1.44
N VAL A 22 34.20 -18.75 2.30
CA VAL A 22 35.19 -18.52 3.40
C VAL A 22 36.48 -17.85 2.93
N ALA A 23 36.93 -18.12 1.69
CA ALA A 23 38.14 -17.53 1.11
C ALA A 23 38.12 -15.99 1.01
N ILE A 24 36.94 -15.35 0.98
CA ILE A 24 36.84 -13.89 0.81
C ILE A 24 36.89 -13.12 2.13
N LYS A 25 36.79 -13.78 3.29
CA LYS A 25 36.62 -13.14 4.62
C LYS A 25 37.62 -12.01 4.89
N HIS A 26 38.88 -12.21 4.51
CA HIS A 26 39.96 -11.25 4.76
C HIS A 26 40.36 -10.44 3.52
N SER A 27 39.57 -10.51 2.45
CA SER A 27 39.81 -9.70 1.26
C SER A 27 39.47 -8.23 1.51
N ALA A 28 40.24 -7.33 0.90
CA ALA A 28 39.96 -5.88 0.97
C ALA A 28 38.58 -5.53 0.39
N GLU A 29 38.14 -6.27 -0.63
CA GLU A 29 36.82 -6.11 -1.25
C GLU A 29 35.69 -6.46 -0.27
N PHE A 30 35.78 -7.59 0.43
CA PHE A 30 34.77 -7.99 1.42
C PHE A 30 34.72 -7.01 2.60
N ALA A 31 35.88 -6.61 3.15
CA ALA A 31 35.95 -5.62 4.22
C ALA A 31 35.31 -4.27 3.82
N SER A 32 35.52 -3.83 2.57
CA SER A 32 34.88 -2.63 2.03
C SER A 32 33.36 -2.79 1.95
N ASN A 33 32.87 -3.89 1.36
CA ASN A 33 31.44 -4.15 1.17
C ASN A 33 30.68 -4.42 2.48
N LYS A 34 31.36 -4.88 3.54
CA LYS A 34 30.79 -4.98 4.90
C LYS A 34 30.44 -3.62 5.50
N SER A 35 31.09 -2.54 5.08
CA SER A 35 30.83 -1.22 5.65
C SER A 35 29.37 -0.80 5.40
N PRO A 36 28.60 -0.47 6.46
CA PRO A 36 27.20 -0.07 6.33
C PRO A 36 26.98 1.25 5.60
N HIS A 37 28.04 1.99 5.30
CA HIS A 37 27.98 3.26 4.58
C HIS A 37 28.15 3.10 3.06
N THR A 38 28.51 1.91 2.58
CA THR A 38 28.62 1.67 1.13
C THR A 38 27.24 1.64 0.46
N PRO A 39 27.13 2.08 -0.81
CA PRO A 39 25.84 2.12 -1.50
C PRO A 39 25.10 0.78 -1.52
N THR A 40 25.82 -0.32 -1.81
CA THR A 40 25.24 -1.67 -1.89
C THR A 40 24.75 -2.14 -0.52
N ASN A 41 25.60 -2.04 0.52
CA ASN A 41 25.22 -2.45 1.87
C ASN A 41 24.01 -1.65 2.38
N ARG A 42 24.02 -0.32 2.20
CA ARG A 42 22.88 0.54 2.56
C ARG A 42 21.57 0.08 1.91
N ILE A 43 21.61 -0.31 0.64
CA ILE A 43 20.41 -0.82 -0.05
C ILE A 43 19.99 -2.16 0.53
N CYS A 44 20.93 -3.10 0.70
CA CYS A 44 20.67 -4.43 1.25
C CYS A 44 20.10 -4.35 2.67
N SER A 45 20.78 -3.68 3.60
CA SER A 45 20.36 -3.54 5.00
C SER A 45 19.00 -2.85 5.11
N SER A 46 18.75 -1.85 4.26
CA SER A 46 17.46 -1.15 4.19
C SER A 46 16.35 -2.06 3.65
N LEU A 47 16.59 -2.80 2.56
CA LEU A 47 15.61 -3.69 1.91
C LEU A 47 15.29 -4.93 2.76
N PHE A 48 16.32 -5.57 3.32
CA PHE A 48 16.23 -6.82 4.07
C PHE A 48 16.01 -6.64 5.57
N SER A 49 15.84 -5.40 6.04
CA SER A 49 15.32 -5.16 7.39
C SER A 49 14.01 -5.94 7.58
N ARG A 50 13.92 -6.72 8.68
CA ARG A 50 12.82 -7.66 8.93
C ARG A 50 11.45 -7.02 8.76
N GLU A 51 11.26 -5.83 9.32
CA GLU A 51 9.99 -5.09 9.25
C GLU A 51 9.63 -4.68 7.83
N ARG A 52 10.61 -4.25 7.03
CA ARG A 52 10.35 -3.85 5.64
C ARG A 52 10.09 -5.06 4.76
N LEU A 53 10.87 -6.11 4.92
CA LEU A 53 10.66 -7.35 4.17
C LEU A 53 9.28 -7.93 4.47
N ALA A 54 8.87 -7.97 5.74
CA ALA A 54 7.52 -8.37 6.15
C ALA A 54 6.45 -7.49 5.50
N PHE A 55 6.61 -6.16 5.52
CA PHE A 55 5.69 -5.24 4.85
C PHE A 55 5.59 -5.51 3.34
N LEU A 56 6.72 -5.72 2.66
CA LEU A 56 6.74 -5.96 1.22
C LEU A 56 6.02 -7.26 0.87
N LEU A 57 6.30 -8.34 1.61
CA LEU A 57 5.65 -9.63 1.40
C LEU A 57 4.15 -9.58 1.65
N GLN A 58 3.72 -8.83 2.66
CA GLN A 58 2.31 -8.74 3.03
C GLN A 58 1.52 -7.79 2.11
N TYR A 59 2.06 -6.62 1.76
CA TYR A 59 1.28 -5.53 1.17
C TYR A 59 1.76 -5.06 -0.21
N ALA A 60 3.00 -5.37 -0.62
CA ALA A 60 3.59 -4.77 -1.82
C ALA A 60 3.52 -5.63 -3.09
N LEU A 61 2.87 -6.80 -3.04
CA LEU A 61 2.77 -7.72 -4.15
C LEU A 61 1.33 -7.84 -4.63
N VAL A 62 1.12 -7.70 -5.94
CA VAL A 62 -0.17 -7.99 -6.59
C VAL A 62 0.05 -8.72 -7.89
N TYR A 63 -0.86 -9.64 -8.20
CA TYR A 63 -0.92 -10.26 -9.51
C TYR A 63 -2.05 -9.66 -10.32
N VAL A 64 -1.72 -9.12 -11.48
CA VAL A 64 -2.63 -8.42 -12.38
C VAL A 64 -2.89 -9.30 -13.59
N ASN A 65 -4.16 -9.46 -13.96
CA ASN A 65 -4.53 -10.12 -15.21
C ASN A 65 -4.47 -9.09 -16.34
N GLU A 66 -3.46 -9.19 -17.18
CA GLU A 66 -3.27 -8.37 -18.37
C GLU A 66 -3.59 -9.21 -19.62
N ALA A 67 -3.66 -8.56 -20.79
CA ALA A 67 -3.99 -9.24 -22.05
C ALA A 67 -2.96 -10.30 -22.47
N ASP A 68 -1.70 -10.12 -22.09
CA ASP A 68 -0.58 -11.03 -22.36
C ASP A 68 -0.38 -12.09 -21.26
N GLY A 69 -1.22 -12.08 -20.22
CA GLY A 69 -1.21 -13.04 -19.14
C GLY A 69 -1.11 -12.40 -17.75
N LYS A 70 -0.80 -13.23 -16.77
CA LYS A 70 -0.74 -12.81 -15.36
C LYS A 70 0.62 -12.19 -15.05
N GLN A 71 0.65 -10.92 -14.70
CA GLN A 71 1.86 -10.19 -14.34
C GLN A 71 1.94 -9.98 -12.83
N LYS A 72 3.14 -10.12 -12.24
CA LYS A 72 3.39 -9.73 -10.86
C LYS A 72 3.84 -8.28 -10.81
N HIS A 73 3.02 -7.39 -10.25
CA HIS A 73 3.41 -6.02 -9.97
C HIS A 73 3.92 -5.91 -8.53
N VAL A 74 4.98 -5.13 -8.36
CA VAL A 74 5.60 -4.86 -7.06
C VAL A 74 5.50 -3.36 -6.77
N MET A 75 5.10 -3.01 -5.55
CA MET A 75 5.03 -1.62 -5.11
C MET A 75 6.40 -0.93 -5.21
N ARG A 76 6.43 0.25 -5.80
CA ARG A 76 7.66 1.05 -5.92
C ARG A 76 7.95 1.78 -4.61
N TYR A 77 9.23 2.06 -4.34
CA TYR A 77 9.63 2.73 -3.10
C TYR A 77 8.90 4.07 -2.81
N PRO A 78 8.54 4.94 -3.78
CA PRO A 78 7.79 6.15 -3.47
C PRO A 78 6.38 5.85 -2.97
N GLN A 79 5.76 4.80 -3.53
CA GLN A 79 4.43 4.35 -3.09
C GLN A 79 4.51 3.78 -1.67
N LEU A 80 5.54 2.97 -1.37
CA LEU A 80 5.77 2.44 -0.01
C LEU A 80 5.91 3.58 1.01
N PHE A 81 6.75 4.57 0.71
CA PHE A 81 6.93 5.71 1.59
C PHE A 81 5.68 6.58 1.72
N ALA A 82 4.87 6.70 0.66
CA ALA A 82 3.57 7.34 0.76
C ALA A 82 2.63 6.60 1.74
N THR A 83 2.56 5.27 1.66
CA THR A 83 1.77 4.46 2.61
C THR A 83 2.27 4.60 4.04
N LYS A 84 3.59 4.58 4.27
CA LYS A 84 4.18 4.81 5.60
C LYS A 84 3.97 6.23 6.11
N ALA A 85 3.93 7.23 5.23
CA ALA A 85 3.59 8.60 5.60
C ALA A 85 2.11 8.71 6.02
N ILE A 86 1.20 8.01 5.33
CA ILE A 86 -0.22 7.93 5.70
C ILE A 86 -0.37 7.29 7.09
N GLU A 87 0.25 6.12 7.32
CA GLU A 87 0.24 5.43 8.62
C GLU A 87 0.70 6.35 9.75
N ARG A 88 1.84 7.01 9.58
CA ARG A 88 2.38 7.93 10.58
C ARG A 88 1.42 9.08 10.86
N LYS A 89 0.85 9.70 9.82
CA LYS A 89 -0.08 10.83 9.97
C LYS A 89 -1.39 10.42 10.64
N LEU A 90 -1.91 9.25 10.33
CA LEU A 90 -3.09 8.70 11.01
C LEU A 90 -2.81 8.42 12.49
N ASN A 91 -1.63 7.89 12.83
CA ASN A 91 -1.21 7.69 14.23
C ASN A 91 -1.06 9.03 15.00
N GLU A 92 -0.68 10.10 14.32
CA GLU A 92 -0.65 11.47 14.85
C GLU A 92 -2.06 12.11 14.98
N GLY A 93 -3.13 11.39 14.62
CA GLY A 93 -4.51 11.89 14.65
C GLY A 93 -4.89 12.77 13.44
N THR A 94 -4.01 12.88 12.44
CA THR A 94 -4.30 13.64 11.22
C THR A 94 -5.24 12.85 10.31
N ARG A 95 -6.39 13.44 9.95
CA ARG A 95 -7.43 12.79 9.13
C ARG A 95 -7.44 13.22 7.65
N GLN A 96 -6.61 14.18 7.28
CA GLN A 96 -6.56 14.76 5.93
C GLN A 96 -5.13 15.07 5.51
N GLY A 97 -4.83 14.98 4.21
CA GLY A 97 -3.50 15.28 3.68
C GLY A 97 -3.42 15.10 2.18
N ILE A 98 -2.28 15.50 1.59
CA ILE A 98 -2.02 15.44 0.15
C ILE A 98 -0.77 14.58 -0.09
N ILE A 99 -0.90 13.58 -0.96
CA ILE A 99 0.23 12.84 -1.51
C ILE A 99 0.54 13.38 -2.91
N TRP A 100 1.66 14.09 -3.05
CA TRP A 100 2.06 14.68 -4.33
C TRP A 100 2.97 13.74 -5.11
N HIS A 101 2.43 13.05 -6.11
CA HIS A 101 3.20 12.25 -7.06
C HIS A 101 3.06 12.74 -8.51
N THR A 102 4.12 12.58 -9.30
CA THR A 102 4.15 12.91 -10.72
C THR A 102 3.13 12.09 -11.54
N GLN A 103 2.82 12.53 -12.76
CA GLN A 103 1.99 11.77 -13.70
C GLN A 103 2.70 10.47 -14.12
N GLY A 104 1.95 9.37 -14.28
CA GLY A 104 2.51 8.07 -14.65
C GLY A 104 3.25 7.32 -13.52
N SER A 105 3.35 7.89 -12.32
CA SER A 105 4.00 7.26 -11.16
C SER A 105 3.24 6.08 -10.53
N GLY A 106 2.02 5.78 -11.01
CA GLY A 106 1.17 4.72 -10.48
C GLY A 106 0.35 5.15 -9.25
N LYS A 107 -0.33 6.29 -9.31
CA LYS A 107 -1.22 6.77 -8.24
C LYS A 107 -2.40 5.82 -7.97
N THR A 108 -3.02 5.27 -9.02
CA THR A 108 -4.10 4.28 -8.90
C THR A 108 -3.59 2.99 -8.23
N ALA A 109 -2.39 2.53 -8.59
CA ALA A 109 -1.75 1.40 -7.92
C ALA A 109 -1.45 1.67 -6.43
N LEU A 110 -1.03 2.89 -6.07
CA LEU A 110 -0.88 3.28 -4.65
C LEU A 110 -2.22 3.17 -3.91
N ALA A 111 -3.32 3.66 -4.51
CA ALA A 111 -4.65 3.55 -3.90
C ALA A 111 -5.04 2.09 -3.69
N TYR A 112 -4.78 1.22 -4.66
CA TYR A 112 -5.00 -0.23 -4.53
C TYR A 112 -4.24 -0.84 -3.35
N TYR A 113 -2.93 -0.60 -3.24
CA TYR A 113 -2.13 -1.15 -2.13
C TYR A 113 -2.62 -0.64 -0.78
N ASN A 114 -3.02 0.64 -0.72
CA ASN A 114 -3.57 1.25 0.48
C ASN A 114 -4.91 0.65 0.90
N THR A 115 -5.76 0.17 0.00
CA THR A 115 -7.01 -0.51 0.36
C THR A 115 -6.73 -1.65 1.35
N ARG A 116 -5.81 -2.57 1.01
CA ARG A 116 -5.48 -3.68 1.90
C ARG A 116 -4.77 -3.23 3.17
N PHE A 117 -3.76 -2.37 3.03
CA PHE A 117 -2.98 -1.89 4.18
C PHE A 117 -3.85 -1.16 5.20
N LEU A 118 -4.74 -0.28 4.74
CA LEU A 118 -5.61 0.50 5.61
C LEU A 118 -6.75 -0.34 6.19
N THR A 119 -7.23 -1.39 5.49
CA THR A 119 -8.13 -2.37 6.10
C THR A 119 -7.53 -2.97 7.36
N ASP A 120 -6.32 -3.52 7.25
CA ASP A 120 -5.65 -4.16 8.40
C ASP A 120 -5.35 -3.12 9.51
N TYR A 121 -4.93 -1.91 9.13
CA TYR A 121 -4.68 -0.80 10.08
C TYR A 121 -5.93 -0.41 10.89
N PHE A 122 -7.08 -0.24 10.25
CA PHE A 122 -8.32 0.14 10.92
C PHE A 122 -8.96 -1.04 11.66
N GLN A 123 -8.85 -2.25 11.12
CA GLN A 123 -9.35 -3.47 11.76
C GLN A 123 -8.67 -3.71 13.10
N ALA A 124 -7.35 -3.47 13.20
CA ALA A 124 -6.61 -3.54 14.47
C ALA A 124 -7.11 -2.54 15.53
N ARG A 125 -7.91 -1.54 15.14
CA ARG A 125 -8.54 -0.54 16.00
C ARG A 125 -10.05 -0.75 16.17
N GLY A 126 -10.58 -1.89 15.71
CA GLY A 126 -12.01 -2.21 15.79
C GLY A 126 -12.88 -1.44 14.79
N THR A 127 -12.29 -0.81 13.78
CA THR A 127 -13.01 -0.04 12.75
C THR A 127 -13.01 -0.80 11.44
N VAL A 128 -14.17 -0.94 10.78
CA VAL A 128 -14.26 -1.52 9.44
C VAL A 128 -14.30 -0.38 8.41
N PRO A 129 -13.22 -0.15 7.63
CA PRO A 129 -13.18 0.99 6.72
C PRO A 129 -13.97 0.73 5.43
N LYS A 130 -14.55 1.81 4.90
CA LYS A 130 -15.05 1.88 3.52
C LYS A 130 -14.15 2.77 2.68
N PHE A 131 -13.80 2.32 1.48
CA PHE A 131 -12.91 3.06 0.60
C PHE A 131 -13.68 3.67 -0.57
N TYR A 132 -13.56 4.99 -0.71
CA TYR A 132 -14.09 5.75 -1.83
C TYR A 132 -12.94 6.29 -2.68
N PHE A 133 -12.96 5.99 -3.98
CA PHE A 133 -12.04 6.52 -4.97
C PHE A 133 -12.78 7.50 -5.87
N ILE A 134 -12.60 8.79 -5.61
CA ILE A 134 -13.32 9.86 -6.28
C ILE A 134 -12.50 10.40 -7.44
N VAL A 135 -13.10 10.49 -8.62
CA VAL A 135 -12.47 10.97 -9.86
C VAL A 135 -13.33 12.04 -10.52
N ASP A 136 -12.74 12.92 -11.32
CA ASP A 136 -13.47 14.03 -11.95
C ASP A 136 -14.14 13.64 -13.28
N ARG A 137 -13.49 12.81 -14.10
CA ARG A 137 -13.98 12.42 -15.43
C ARG A 137 -14.53 10.99 -15.49
N LEU A 138 -15.45 10.73 -16.41
CA LEU A 138 -16.07 9.41 -16.61
C LEU A 138 -15.10 8.38 -17.21
N ASP A 139 -14.19 8.82 -18.05
CA ASP A 139 -13.16 7.94 -18.61
C ASP A 139 -12.13 7.54 -17.55
N LEU A 140 -11.75 8.46 -16.65
CA LEU A 140 -10.94 8.16 -15.48
C LEU A 140 -11.63 7.20 -14.52
N LEU A 141 -12.95 7.30 -14.35
CA LEU A 141 -13.75 6.33 -13.60
C LEU A 141 -13.65 4.94 -14.22
N THR A 142 -13.82 4.86 -15.54
CA THR A 142 -13.72 3.62 -16.29
C THR A 142 -12.32 3.00 -16.18
N GLN A 143 -11.27 3.83 -16.29
CA GLN A 143 -9.89 3.39 -16.11
C GLN A 143 -9.64 2.85 -14.70
N ALA A 144 -10.03 3.60 -13.66
CA ALA A 144 -9.86 3.19 -12.26
C ALA A 144 -10.60 1.88 -11.96
N LYS A 145 -11.84 1.73 -12.47
CA LYS A 145 -12.61 0.49 -12.36
C LYS A 145 -11.85 -0.69 -12.98
N GLY A 146 -11.33 -0.53 -14.20
CA GLY A 146 -10.55 -1.57 -14.87
C GLY A 146 -9.30 -1.94 -14.06
N GLU A 147 -8.54 -0.94 -13.63
CA GLU A 147 -7.32 -1.10 -12.86
C GLU A 147 -7.50 -1.81 -11.51
N PHE A 148 -8.59 -1.51 -10.79
CA PHE A 148 -8.90 -2.16 -9.51
C PHE A 148 -9.43 -3.58 -9.71
N THR A 149 -10.26 -3.80 -10.73
CA THR A 149 -10.81 -5.12 -11.06
C THR A 149 -9.71 -6.07 -11.51
N ALA A 150 -8.79 -5.60 -12.36
CA ALA A 150 -7.64 -6.39 -12.84
C ALA A 150 -6.71 -6.84 -11.70
N ARG A 151 -6.71 -6.10 -10.58
CA ARG A 151 -5.97 -6.40 -9.36
C ARG A 151 -6.78 -7.15 -8.29
N GLY A 152 -7.99 -7.58 -8.64
CA GLY A 152 -8.83 -8.45 -7.81
C GLY A 152 -9.72 -7.75 -6.79
N LEU A 153 -9.83 -6.41 -6.80
CA LEU A 153 -10.84 -5.73 -5.98
C LEU A 153 -12.23 -5.92 -6.57
N LYS A 154 -13.23 -6.05 -5.69
CA LYS A 154 -14.62 -5.88 -6.11
C LYS A 154 -14.93 -4.38 -6.16
N VAL A 155 -15.23 -3.89 -7.37
CA VAL A 155 -15.46 -2.48 -7.61
C VAL A 155 -16.95 -2.18 -7.67
N HIS A 156 -17.40 -1.30 -6.80
CA HIS A 156 -18.74 -0.72 -6.88
C HIS A 156 -18.66 0.61 -7.61
N THR A 157 -19.61 0.86 -8.51
CA THR A 157 -19.75 2.15 -9.17
C THR A 157 -21.06 2.78 -8.77
N ILE A 158 -21.02 4.07 -8.45
CA ILE A 158 -22.21 4.82 -8.07
C ILE A 158 -22.61 5.74 -9.22
N ASP A 159 -23.82 5.53 -9.71
CA ASP A 159 -24.40 6.16 -10.90
C ASP A 159 -25.26 7.38 -10.58
N SER A 160 -25.66 7.55 -9.32
CA SER A 160 -26.57 8.60 -8.85
C SER A 160 -26.18 9.09 -7.46
N ARG A 161 -26.55 10.34 -7.14
CA ARG A 161 -26.29 10.96 -5.84
C ARG A 161 -27.09 10.27 -4.74
N GLU A 162 -28.31 9.87 -5.03
CA GLU A 162 -29.19 9.15 -4.12
C GLU A 162 -28.61 7.76 -3.79
N ALA A 163 -27.97 7.09 -4.76
CA ALA A 163 -27.21 5.88 -4.50
C ALA A 163 -25.98 6.16 -3.63
N PHE A 164 -25.28 7.28 -3.84
CA PHE A 164 -24.15 7.68 -2.98
C PHE A 164 -24.56 7.91 -1.53
N ALA A 165 -25.57 8.74 -1.31
CA ALA A 165 -26.06 9.07 0.03
C ALA A 165 -26.61 7.83 0.76
N ARG A 166 -27.19 6.87 0.04
CA ARG A 166 -27.60 5.58 0.62
C ARG A 166 -26.42 4.69 0.95
N ASP A 167 -25.41 4.63 0.09
CA ASP A 167 -24.23 3.79 0.31
C ASP A 167 -23.40 4.27 1.51
N ILE A 168 -23.21 5.59 1.66
CA ILE A 168 -22.46 6.14 2.79
C ILE A 168 -23.16 5.85 4.12
N LYS A 169 -24.49 6.00 4.17
CA LYS A 169 -25.34 5.76 5.37
C LYS A 169 -25.55 4.29 5.71
N THR A 170 -25.26 3.39 4.78
CA THR A 170 -25.44 1.95 5.02
C THR A 170 -24.37 1.45 5.99
N THR A 171 -24.70 0.92 7.16
CA THR A 171 -23.69 0.45 8.14
C THR A 171 -22.89 -0.77 7.67
N LYS A 172 -23.32 -1.45 6.60
CA LYS A 172 -22.56 -2.54 5.99
C LYS A 172 -21.35 -1.97 5.23
N ALA A 173 -20.16 -2.17 5.79
CA ALA A 173 -18.89 -1.80 5.16
C ALA A 173 -18.44 -2.75 4.05
N VAL A 174 -18.97 -3.98 4.03
CA VAL A 174 -18.65 -5.01 3.04
C VAL A 174 -19.95 -5.50 2.42
N HIS A 175 -20.10 -5.33 1.11
CA HIS A 175 -21.25 -5.79 0.34
C HIS A 175 -20.99 -7.14 -0.33
N ASN A 176 -20.00 -7.92 0.13
CA ASN A 176 -19.74 -9.27 -0.36
C ASN A 176 -19.65 -10.31 0.76
N ASP A 177 -20.22 -11.48 0.48
CA ASP A 177 -20.18 -12.65 1.34
C ASP A 177 -18.88 -13.46 1.15
N THR A 178 -17.90 -12.90 0.42
CA THR A 178 -16.72 -13.63 -0.10
C THR A 178 -15.39 -13.21 0.54
N GLY A 179 -15.41 -12.23 1.45
CA GLY A 179 -14.21 -11.66 2.08
C GLY A 179 -13.27 -10.90 1.14
N ARG A 180 -13.71 -10.57 -0.09
CA ARG A 180 -12.88 -9.84 -1.05
C ARG A 180 -12.78 -8.36 -0.66
N PRO A 181 -11.60 -7.73 -0.74
CA PRO A 181 -11.50 -6.30 -0.54
C PRO A 181 -12.33 -5.54 -1.59
N GLU A 182 -13.07 -4.53 -1.14
CA GLU A 182 -13.96 -3.73 -1.98
C GLU A 182 -13.47 -2.28 -2.07
N ILE A 183 -13.81 -1.62 -3.17
CA ILE A 183 -13.63 -0.18 -3.32
C ILE A 183 -14.79 0.40 -4.13
N THR A 184 -15.25 1.57 -3.72
CA THR A 184 -16.32 2.29 -4.41
C THR A 184 -15.70 3.41 -5.24
N VAL A 185 -15.90 3.38 -6.55
CA VAL A 185 -15.41 4.41 -7.47
C VAL A 185 -16.56 5.36 -7.81
N VAL A 186 -16.34 6.66 -7.60
CA VAL A 186 -17.38 7.69 -7.71
C VAL A 186 -16.89 8.85 -8.57
N ASN A 187 -17.77 9.38 -9.42
CA ASN A 187 -17.48 10.61 -10.14
C ASN A 187 -17.83 11.85 -9.29
N ILE A 188 -16.94 12.85 -9.23
CA ILE A 188 -17.10 14.05 -8.40
C ILE A 188 -18.34 14.88 -8.77
N GLN A 189 -18.81 14.81 -10.01
CA GLN A 189 -20.01 15.54 -10.44
C GLN A 189 -21.27 15.05 -9.69
N LYS A 190 -21.21 13.89 -9.05
CA LYS A 190 -22.27 13.39 -8.17
C LYS A 190 -22.30 14.08 -6.78
N PHE A 191 -21.28 14.86 -6.43
CA PHE A 191 -21.17 15.60 -5.17
C PHE A 191 -21.60 17.08 -5.26
N LYS A 192 -21.64 17.68 -6.46
CA LYS A 192 -21.64 19.15 -6.62
C LYS A 192 -22.87 19.90 -6.09
N ASP A 193 -23.98 19.21 -5.80
CA ASP A 193 -25.26 19.86 -5.53
C ASP A 193 -25.86 19.54 -4.14
N ASP A 194 -25.11 18.94 -3.19
CA ASP A 194 -25.61 18.62 -1.83
C ASP A 194 -24.74 19.20 -0.70
N PRO A 195 -25.24 20.18 0.07
CA PRO A 195 -24.60 20.56 1.32
C PRO A 195 -24.84 19.57 2.48
N ASP A 196 -25.73 18.57 2.35
CA ASP A 196 -26.18 17.66 3.42
C ASP A 196 -25.69 16.20 3.29
N VAL A 197 -24.85 15.86 2.30
CA VAL A 197 -24.44 14.45 2.02
C VAL A 197 -23.54 13.84 3.10
N VAL A 198 -22.88 14.65 3.93
CA VAL A 198 -22.03 14.17 5.03
C VAL A 198 -22.38 14.93 6.30
N ARG A 199 -23.22 14.35 7.17
CA ARG A 199 -23.42 14.87 8.52
C ARG A 199 -22.48 14.13 9.46
N THR A 200 -21.87 14.86 10.39
CA THR A 200 -20.84 14.34 11.30
C THR A 200 -21.33 13.19 12.18
N GLU A 201 -22.66 13.10 12.37
CA GLU A 201 -23.37 12.04 13.08
C GLU A 201 -23.30 10.66 12.37
N ASP A 202 -22.96 10.61 11.08
CA ASP A 202 -22.89 9.37 10.29
C ASP A 202 -21.58 8.56 10.54
N TYR A 203 -20.65 9.08 11.35
CA TYR A 203 -19.34 8.45 11.62
C TYR A 203 -19.20 7.78 13.00
N ASP A 204 -20.11 8.05 13.94
CA ASP A 204 -20.10 7.49 15.29
C ASP A 204 -21.26 6.49 15.47
N VAL A 205 -21.05 5.23 15.07
CA VAL A 205 -21.82 4.07 15.53
C VAL A 205 -20.88 2.89 15.77
#